data_AF-A0AAW7DC90-F1
#
_entry.id   AF-A0AAW7DC90-F1
#
_cell.length_a   1.000
_cell.length_b   1.000
_cell.length_c   1.000
_cell.angle_alpha   90.00
_cell.angle_beta   90.00
_cell.angle_gamma   90.00
#
_symmetry.space_group_name_H-M   'P 1'
#
loop_
_entity.id
_entity.type
_entity.pdbx_description
1 polymer ?
#
loop_
_entity_poly.entity_id
_entity_poly.type
_entity_poly.pdbx_seq_one_letter_code
_entity_poly.pdbx_strand_id
1 'polypeptide(L)'
;MTDKKNETNKEREDLFDANVLMSDNTKSNDLKHKGEKKSFLFKSMIFIMVFLLLSILYRGYQLLVTNDYLMRDLLNQDAPEMPSWYPISTIIFGLIGLAGIFLVNKYKRIGVYMVAGSLFISAAIQPEFMADGTLFTMFALFVFIGYGLAIIYPYWYKFK
;
A
#
# COMPACT_ATOMS: atom_id res chain seq x y z
N MET A 1 -52.22 0.36 -3.70
CA MET A 1 -51.00 0.91 -3.08
C MET A 1 -49.90 -0.12 -3.27
N THR A 2 -49.05 0.08 -4.26
CA THR A 2 -47.90 -0.79 -4.52
C THR A 2 -46.70 -0.23 -3.79
N ASP A 3 -46.32 -0.88 -2.69
CA ASP A 3 -45.11 -0.59 -1.94
C ASP A 3 -43.88 -0.78 -2.84
N LYS A 4 -43.40 0.32 -3.42
CA LYS A 4 -42.04 0.38 -3.95
C LYS A 4 -41.10 0.37 -2.75
N LYS A 5 -40.61 -0.82 -2.41
CA LYS A 5 -39.43 -1.00 -1.56
C LYS A 5 -38.33 -0.09 -2.12
N ASN A 6 -38.05 1.00 -1.43
CA ASN A 6 -36.90 1.86 -1.69
C ASN A 6 -35.65 0.99 -1.50
N GLU A 7 -35.16 0.38 -2.60
CA GLU A 7 -33.80 -0.11 -2.67
C GLU A 7 -32.90 1.09 -2.55
N THR A 8 -32.56 1.40 -1.30
CA THR A 8 -31.51 2.34 -0.97
C THR A 8 -30.29 1.83 -1.72
N ASN A 9 -29.82 2.64 -2.68
CA ASN A 9 -28.51 2.55 -3.30
C ASN A 9 -27.45 2.65 -2.19
N LYS A 10 -27.31 1.59 -1.38
CA LYS A 10 -26.22 1.44 -0.44
C LYS A 10 -24.99 1.31 -1.31
N GLU A 11 -24.21 2.39 -1.35
CA GLU A 11 -22.85 2.34 -1.88
C GLU A 11 -22.19 1.10 -1.25
N ARG A 12 -21.58 0.24 -2.08
CA ARG A 12 -20.88 -0.95 -1.60
C ARG A 12 -19.64 -0.48 -0.82
N GLU A 13 -19.85 -0.13 0.44
CA GLU A 13 -18.84 0.35 1.37
C GLU A 13 -18.16 -0.82 2.09
N ASP A 14 -18.82 -1.97 2.19
CA ASP A 14 -18.44 -2.98 3.16
C ASP A 14 -17.98 -4.28 2.49
N LEU A 15 -16.67 -4.37 2.28
CA LEU A 15 -15.98 -5.62 1.88
C LEU A 15 -16.06 -6.70 2.98
N PHE A 16 -16.54 -6.34 4.18
CA PHE A 16 -16.65 -7.18 5.37
C PHE A 16 -18.10 -7.33 5.87
N ASP A 17 -19.11 -6.95 5.07
CA ASP A 17 -20.50 -7.16 5.44
C ASP A 17 -20.77 -8.68 5.53
N ALA A 18 -21.34 -9.13 6.65
CA ALA A 18 -21.56 -10.54 6.94
C ALA A 18 -22.44 -11.22 5.87
N ASN A 19 -23.31 -10.46 5.22
CA ASN A 19 -24.14 -10.93 4.11
C ASN A 19 -23.35 -11.25 2.83
N VAL A 20 -22.18 -10.63 2.62
CA VAL A 20 -21.30 -10.88 1.48
C VAL A 20 -20.44 -12.12 1.74
N LEU A 21 -19.98 -12.31 2.99
CA LEU A 21 -19.23 -13.50 3.40
C LEU A 21 -20.08 -14.78 3.40
N MET A 22 -21.39 -14.64 3.62
CA MET A 22 -22.36 -15.74 3.59
C MET A 22 -23.11 -15.87 2.25
N SER A 23 -22.78 -15.04 1.25
CA SER A 23 -23.36 -15.14 -0.09
C SER A 23 -22.69 -16.28 -0.87
N ASP A 24 -23.52 -17.18 -1.37
CA ASP A 24 -23.13 -18.41 -2.03
C ASP A 24 -22.18 -18.14 -3.21
N ASN A 25 -20.94 -18.63 -3.11
CA ASN A 25 -19.80 -18.34 -4.01
C ASN A 25 -19.97 -18.85 -5.46
N THR A 26 -21.16 -19.25 -5.88
CA THR A 26 -21.45 -19.81 -7.21
C THR A 26 -21.83 -18.78 -8.28
N LYS A 27 -21.97 -17.48 -7.94
CA LYS A 27 -22.25 -16.41 -8.91
C LYS A 27 -21.16 -15.33 -8.91
N SER A 28 -20.07 -15.61 -9.61
CA SER A 28 -18.87 -14.77 -9.82
C SER A 28 -19.11 -13.38 -10.47
N ASN A 29 -20.36 -12.98 -10.72
CA ASN A 29 -20.72 -11.66 -11.24
C ASN A 29 -20.94 -10.60 -10.15
N ASP A 30 -20.97 -11.01 -8.88
CA ASP A 30 -21.34 -10.14 -7.76
C ASP A 30 -20.16 -9.50 -7.01
N LEU A 31 -18.93 -9.58 -7.51
CA LEU A 31 -17.75 -8.98 -6.86
C LEU A 31 -17.34 -7.61 -7.47
N LYS A 32 -18.05 -7.10 -8.47
CA LYS A 32 -17.65 -5.89 -9.22
C LYS A 32 -18.26 -4.61 -8.63
N HIS A 33 -17.44 -3.60 -8.36
CA HIS A 33 -17.94 -2.28 -7.93
C HIS A 33 -18.56 -1.49 -9.09
N LYS A 34 -19.87 -1.65 -9.31
CA LYS A 34 -20.61 -1.05 -10.43
C LYS A 34 -20.74 0.49 -10.40
N GLY A 35 -20.45 1.15 -9.27
CA GLY A 35 -20.51 2.61 -9.18
C GLY A 35 -19.38 3.32 -9.93
N GLU A 36 -19.66 4.49 -10.53
CA GLU A 36 -18.64 5.33 -11.17
C GLU A 36 -17.66 5.94 -10.15
N LYS A 37 -18.14 6.24 -8.93
CA LYS A 37 -17.35 6.82 -7.85
C LYS A 37 -16.49 5.77 -7.14
N LYS A 38 -15.27 6.18 -6.75
CA LYS A 38 -14.38 5.39 -5.88
C LYS A 38 -14.99 5.26 -4.49
N SER A 39 -15.05 4.05 -3.96
CA SER A 39 -15.50 3.78 -2.59
C SER A 39 -14.63 4.52 -1.57
N PHE A 40 -15.20 4.82 -0.41
CA PHE A 40 -14.47 5.37 0.73
C PHE A 40 -13.25 4.50 1.09
N LEU A 41 -13.40 3.17 1.09
CA LEU A 41 -12.28 2.24 1.37
C LEU A 41 -11.15 2.37 0.34
N PHE A 42 -11.47 2.56 -0.94
CA PHE A 42 -10.46 2.76 -1.98
C PHE A 42 -9.70 4.07 -1.77
N LYS A 43 -10.40 5.16 -1.45
CA LYS A 43 -9.76 6.46 -1.16
C LYS A 43 -8.90 6.40 0.11
N SER A 44 -9.42 5.76 1.16
CA SER A 44 -8.71 5.56 2.43
C SER A 44 -7.44 4.73 2.23
N MET A 45 -7.51 3.65 1.46
CA MET A 45 -6.33 2.84 1.14
C MET A 45 -5.26 3.66 0.41
N ILE A 46 -5.64 4.44 -0.61
CA ILE A 46 -4.68 5.31 -1.31
C ILE A 46 -4.05 6.31 -0.32
N PHE A 47 -4.84 6.91 0.56
CA PHE A 47 -4.34 7.86 1.57
C PHE A 47 -3.35 7.19 2.54
N ILE A 48 -3.71 6.04 3.10
CA ILE A 48 -2.84 5.27 4.00
C ILE A 48 -1.53 4.90 3.29
N MET A 49 -1.60 4.42 2.05
CA MET A 49 -0.41 4.06 1.28
C MET A 49 0.48 5.26 0.96
N VAL A 50 -0.10 6.42 0.64
CA VAL A 50 0.68 7.66 0.46
C VAL A 50 1.38 8.04 1.76
N PHE A 51 0.68 7.97 2.89
CA PHE A 51 1.27 8.26 4.20
C PHE A 51 2.44 7.32 4.50
N LEU A 52 2.27 6.01 4.31
CA LEU A 52 3.34 5.02 4.54
C LEU A 52 4.55 5.26 3.63
N LEU A 53 4.33 5.54 2.35
CA LEU A 53 5.42 5.81 1.40
C LEU A 53 6.14 7.13 1.70
N LEU A 54 5.42 8.17 2.15
CA LEU A 54 6.01 9.41 2.62
C LEU A 54 6.86 9.20 3.87
N SER A 55 6.43 8.33 4.80
CA SER A 55 7.25 7.95 5.95
C SER A 55 8.55 7.25 5.53
N ILE A 56 8.51 6.35 4.53
CA ILE A 56 9.72 5.72 3.98
C ILE A 56 10.65 6.77 3.36
N LEU A 57 10.10 7.74 2.62
CA LEU A 57 10.88 8.82 2.02
C LEU A 57 11.49 9.74 3.08
N TYR A 58 10.72 10.10 4.10
CA TYR A 58 11.21 10.90 5.22
C TYR A 58 12.35 10.21 5.94
N ARG A 59 12.24 8.89 6.18
CA ARG A 59 13.31 8.08 6.74
C ARG A 59 14.54 8.05 5.84
N GLY A 60 14.37 7.81 4.53
CA GLY A 60 15.46 7.83 3.57
C GLY A 60 16.20 9.17 3.55
N TYR A 61 15.46 10.28 3.67
CA TYR A 61 16.01 11.62 3.82
C TYR A 61 16.77 11.80 5.14
N GLN A 62 16.20 11.37 6.27
CA GLN A 62 16.86 11.41 7.57
C GLN A 62 18.19 10.64 7.54
N LEU A 63 18.19 9.40 7.04
CA LEU A 63 19.40 8.60 6.89
C LEU A 63 20.46 9.30 6.03
N LEU A 64 20.05 10.00 4.98
CA LEU A 64 20.96 10.73 4.10
C LEU A 64 21.59 11.96 4.79
N VAL A 65 20.86 12.63 5.69
CA VAL A 65 21.32 13.83 6.39
C VAL A 65 22.13 13.47 7.64
N THR A 66 21.66 12.52 8.45
CA THR A 66 22.29 12.17 9.72
C THR A 66 23.44 11.17 9.54
N ASN A 67 23.42 10.36 8.48
CA ASN A 67 24.27 9.17 8.32
C ASN A 67 24.20 8.21 9.53
N ASP A 68 23.17 8.35 10.38
CA ASP A 68 23.02 7.57 11.60
C ASP A 68 22.17 6.33 11.29
N TYR A 69 22.86 5.25 10.98
CA TYR A 69 22.30 3.93 10.69
C TYR A 69 22.24 3.14 11.99
N LEU A 70 21.13 2.48 12.29
CA LEU A 70 20.89 1.69 13.52
C LEU A 70 20.89 2.49 14.82
N MET A 71 20.77 3.82 14.76
CA MET A 71 21.07 4.68 15.92
C MET A 71 22.46 4.37 16.48
N ARG A 72 23.44 4.24 15.59
CA ARG A 72 24.85 3.96 15.92
C ARG A 72 25.36 4.94 16.97
N ASP A 73 24.99 6.21 16.83
CA ASP A 73 25.41 7.25 17.78
C ASP A 73 24.77 7.10 19.17
N LEU A 74 23.60 6.45 19.28
CA LEU A 74 22.85 6.30 20.53
C LEU A 74 23.02 4.92 21.20
N LEU A 75 23.16 3.84 20.41
CA LEU A 75 23.01 2.47 20.89
C LEU A 75 24.26 1.59 20.71
N ASN A 76 25.08 1.82 19.68
CA ASN A 76 26.25 0.98 19.43
C ASN A 76 27.27 1.61 18.46
N GLN A 77 28.37 2.17 18.95
CA GLN A 77 29.41 2.78 18.12
C GLN A 77 30.18 1.77 17.24
N ASP A 78 30.13 0.48 17.57
CA ASP A 78 30.74 -0.60 16.80
C ASP A 78 29.86 -1.09 15.64
N ALA A 79 28.67 -0.48 15.43
CA ALA A 79 27.79 -0.87 14.34
C ALA A 79 28.43 -0.54 12.97
N PRO A 80 28.26 -1.42 11.97
CA PRO A 80 28.87 -1.26 10.66
C PRO A 80 28.45 0.05 10.00
N GLU A 81 29.36 0.63 9.22
CA GLU A 81 29.09 1.86 8.49
C GLU A 81 27.96 1.65 7.47
N MET A 82 27.05 2.62 7.40
CA MET A 82 25.96 2.58 6.44
C MET A 82 26.51 2.61 5.01
N PRO A 83 26.11 1.67 4.14
CA PRO A 83 26.45 1.77 2.74
C PRO A 83 25.85 3.04 2.13
N SER A 84 26.67 3.85 1.46
CA SER A 84 26.25 5.16 0.90
C SER A 84 25.10 5.06 -0.12
N TRP A 85 24.95 3.91 -0.77
CA TRP A 85 23.86 3.64 -1.71
C TRP A 85 22.52 3.39 -1.02
N TYR A 86 22.49 2.93 0.23
CA TYR A 86 21.27 2.53 0.94
C TYR A 86 20.22 3.66 1.11
N PRO A 87 20.58 4.86 1.61
CA PRO A 87 19.61 5.95 1.72
C PRO A 87 19.11 6.38 0.34
N ILE A 88 19.99 6.40 -0.67
CA ILE A 88 19.64 6.76 -2.06
C ILE A 88 18.64 5.74 -2.63
N SER A 89 18.91 4.44 -2.48
CA SER A 89 18.00 3.39 -2.95
C SER A 89 16.65 3.45 -2.23
N THR A 90 16.65 3.73 -0.93
CA THR A 90 15.43 3.88 -0.14
C THR A 90 14.56 5.02 -0.68
N ILE A 91 15.18 6.16 -0.99
CA ILE A 91 14.48 7.31 -1.60
C ILE A 91 13.93 6.94 -2.98
N ILE A 92 14.76 6.33 -3.84
CA ILE A 92 14.36 5.94 -5.21
C ILE A 92 13.16 4.99 -5.17
N PHE A 93 13.21 3.93 -4.35
CA PHE A 93 12.11 2.98 -4.24
C PHE A 93 10.86 3.61 -3.59
N GLY A 94 11.03 4.54 -2.65
CA GLY A 94 9.92 5.34 -2.12
C GLY A 94 9.23 6.19 -3.19
N LEU A 95 10.01 6.86 -4.06
CA LEU A 95 9.48 7.64 -5.18
C LEU A 95 8.77 6.77 -6.22
N ILE A 96 9.35 5.61 -6.57
CA ILE A 96 8.73 4.62 -7.46
C ILE A 96 7.42 4.12 -6.85
N GLY A 97 7.39 3.85 -5.54
CA GLY A 97 6.17 3.47 -4.82
C GLY A 97 5.10 4.56 -4.87
N LEU A 98 5.46 5.84 -4.67
CA LEU A 98 4.52 6.96 -4.78
C LEU A 98 3.95 7.09 -6.19
N ALA A 99 4.80 7.02 -7.21
CA ALA A 99 4.37 7.02 -8.60
C ALA A 99 3.44 5.83 -8.90
N GLY A 100 3.77 4.65 -8.34
CA GLY A 100 2.95 3.46 -8.41
C GLY A 100 1.56 3.67 -7.81
N ILE A 101 1.45 4.20 -6.58
CA ILE A 101 0.17 4.47 -5.92
C ILE A 101 -0.66 5.50 -6.69
N PHE A 102 -0.02 6.52 -7.26
CA PHE A 102 -0.71 7.47 -8.14
C PHE A 102 -1.30 6.79 -9.38
N LEU A 103 -0.59 5.83 -9.95
CA LEU A 103 -1.07 5.01 -11.06
C LEU A 103 -2.18 4.05 -10.64
N VAL A 104 -2.11 3.46 -9.44
CA VAL A 104 -3.22 2.67 -8.85
C VAL A 104 -4.48 3.54 -8.73
N ASN A 105 -4.34 4.77 -8.26
CA ASN A 105 -5.44 5.72 -8.18
C ASN A 105 -6.03 6.06 -9.57
N LYS A 106 -5.26 5.94 -10.65
CA LYS A 106 -5.73 6.10 -12.04
C LYS A 106 -6.19 4.78 -12.69
N TYR A 107 -6.34 3.70 -11.92
CA TYR A 107 -6.69 2.37 -12.42
C TYR A 107 -5.71 1.88 -13.50
N LYS A 108 -4.40 1.98 -13.25
CA LYS A 108 -3.35 1.42 -14.13
C LYS A 108 -2.71 0.21 -13.48
N ARG A 109 -2.73 -0.94 -14.17
CA ARG A 109 -2.23 -2.23 -13.60
C ARG A 109 -0.76 -2.14 -13.21
N ILE A 110 0.01 -1.46 -14.05
CA ILE A 110 1.44 -1.22 -13.80
C ILE A 110 1.69 -0.57 -12.44
N GLY A 111 0.78 0.29 -11.96
CA GLY A 111 0.90 0.91 -10.65
C GLY A 111 0.93 -0.10 -9.50
N VAL A 112 0.13 -1.16 -9.59
CA VAL A 112 0.06 -2.21 -8.55
C VAL A 112 1.39 -2.96 -8.49
N TYR A 113 1.95 -3.33 -9.64
CA TYR A 113 3.24 -4.02 -9.73
C TYR A 113 4.39 -3.11 -9.30
N MET A 114 4.34 -1.81 -9.62
CA MET A 114 5.34 -0.85 -9.18
C MET A 114 5.39 -0.73 -7.66
N VAL A 115 4.25 -0.62 -6.98
CA VAL A 115 4.20 -0.51 -5.51
C VAL A 115 4.66 -1.80 -4.85
N ALA A 116 4.15 -2.94 -5.29
CA ALA A 116 4.54 -4.24 -4.72
C ALA A 116 6.02 -4.51 -4.96
N GLY A 117 6.50 -4.30 -6.19
CA GLY A 117 7.90 -4.48 -6.56
C GLY A 117 8.85 -3.53 -5.83
N SER A 118 8.50 -2.24 -5.73
CA SER A 118 9.36 -1.27 -5.03
C SER A 118 9.47 -1.58 -3.55
N LEU A 119 8.36 -1.90 -2.88
CA LEU A 119 8.37 -2.25 -1.46
C LEU A 119 9.08 -3.58 -1.20
N PHE A 120 8.89 -4.57 -2.07
CA PHE A 120 9.57 -5.86 -1.97
C PHE A 120 11.08 -5.73 -2.16
N ILE A 121 11.53 -5.06 -3.22
CA ILE A 121 12.97 -4.85 -3.48
C ILE A 121 13.58 -3.99 -2.37
N SER A 122 12.87 -2.94 -1.92
CA SER A 122 13.32 -2.10 -0.79
C SER A 122 13.47 -2.89 0.51
N ALA A 123 12.63 -3.90 0.76
CA ALA A 123 12.77 -4.79 1.91
C ALA A 123 13.90 -5.82 1.72
N ALA A 124 14.12 -6.31 0.49
CA ALA A 124 15.11 -7.35 0.19
C ALA A 124 16.55 -6.83 0.11
N ILE A 125 16.74 -5.58 -0.33
CA ILE A 125 18.07 -4.98 -0.51
C ILE A 125 18.63 -4.36 0.78
N GLN A 126 17.92 -4.46 1.91
CA GLN A 126 18.40 -3.81 3.13
C GLN A 126 19.69 -4.48 3.61
N PRO A 127 20.75 -3.69 3.90
CA PRO A 127 22.04 -4.25 4.27
C PRO A 127 21.97 -5.03 5.59
N GLU A 128 21.19 -4.52 6.55
CA GLU A 128 20.92 -5.20 7.82
C GLU A 128 19.46 -5.03 8.25
N PHE A 129 18.99 -5.94 9.11
CA PHE A 129 17.64 -5.90 9.65
C PHE A 129 17.50 -4.77 10.66
N MET A 130 16.68 -3.78 10.32
CA MET A 130 16.37 -2.63 11.15
C MET A 130 14.90 -2.66 11.55
N ALA A 131 14.62 -2.55 12.85
CA ALA A 131 13.25 -2.51 13.35
C ALA A 131 12.48 -1.31 12.76
N ASP A 132 13.11 -0.15 12.59
CA ASP A 132 12.47 1.03 12.01
C ASP A 132 12.34 0.96 10.47
N GLY A 133 13.22 0.18 9.82
CA GLY A 133 13.36 0.14 8.37
C GLY A 133 12.76 -1.06 7.70
N THR A 134 13.29 -2.23 8.04
CA THR A 134 12.84 -3.51 7.48
C THR A 134 11.42 -3.78 7.90
N LEU A 135 11.13 -3.63 9.20
CA LEU A 135 9.82 -3.92 9.75
C LEU A 135 8.76 -2.95 9.20
N PHE A 136 9.10 -1.66 9.06
CA PHE A 136 8.19 -0.68 8.48
C PHE A 136 7.93 -0.91 6.98
N THR A 137 8.98 -1.22 6.20
CA THR A 137 8.85 -1.49 4.76
C THR A 137 8.07 -2.79 4.52
N MET A 138 8.32 -3.83 5.31
CA MET A 138 7.55 -5.08 5.30
C MET A 138 6.10 -4.86 5.74
N PHE A 139 5.87 -4.02 6.75
CA PHE A 139 4.52 -3.65 7.17
C PHE A 139 3.77 -2.94 6.04
N ALA A 140 4.39 -1.97 5.37
CA ALA A 140 3.78 -1.29 4.22
C ALA A 140 3.48 -2.27 3.07
N LEU A 141 4.40 -3.21 2.79
CA LEU A 141 4.19 -4.27 1.80
C LEU A 141 3.01 -5.16 2.19
N PHE A 142 2.93 -5.58 3.46
CA PHE A 142 1.84 -6.39 3.99
C PHE A 142 0.50 -5.65 3.92
N VAL A 143 0.46 -4.37 4.28
CA VAL A 143 -0.76 -3.54 4.17
C VAL A 143 -1.21 -3.46 2.71
N PHE A 144 -0.28 -3.26 1.78
CA PHE A 144 -0.61 -3.16 0.37
C PHE A 144 -1.08 -4.49 -0.24
N ILE A 145 -0.37 -5.59 0.02
CA ILE A 145 -0.70 -6.91 -0.53
C ILE A 145 -1.93 -7.49 0.17
N GLY A 146 -1.98 -7.44 1.50
CA GLY A 146 -3.07 -8.02 2.28
C GLY A 146 -4.37 -7.24 2.13
N TYR A 147 -4.37 -5.95 2.48
CA TYR A 147 -5.58 -5.12 2.47
C TYR A 147 -5.76 -4.36 1.15
N GLY A 148 -4.67 -3.83 0.60
CA GLY A 148 -4.71 -3.05 -0.63
C GLY A 148 -5.24 -3.86 -1.81
N LEU A 149 -4.76 -5.08 -2.03
CA LEU A 149 -5.26 -5.95 -3.11
C LEU A 149 -6.71 -6.36 -2.88
N ALA A 150 -7.13 -6.65 -1.65
CA ALA A 150 -8.53 -6.96 -1.35
C ALA A 150 -9.47 -5.80 -1.73
N ILE A 151 -9.03 -4.56 -1.53
CA ILE A 151 -9.77 -3.35 -1.91
C ILE A 151 -9.67 -3.05 -3.42
N ILE A 152 -8.54 -3.37 -4.06
CA ILE A 152 -8.31 -3.15 -5.50
C ILE A 152 -9.05 -4.19 -6.35
N TYR A 153 -9.15 -5.45 -5.88
CA TYR A 153 -9.69 -6.57 -6.65
C TYR A 153 -11.10 -6.33 -7.20
N PRO A 154 -12.08 -5.79 -6.43
CA PRO A 154 -13.39 -5.41 -6.96
C PRO A 154 -13.37 -4.39 -8.11
N TYR A 155 -12.29 -3.61 -8.21
CA TYR A 155 -12.07 -2.60 -9.24
C TYR A 155 -11.18 -3.11 -10.39
N TRP A 156 -10.62 -4.32 -10.31
CA TRP A 156 -9.61 -4.83 -11.25
C TRP A 156 -10.05 -4.76 -12.71
N TYR A 157 -11.34 -4.94 -12.98
CA TYR A 157 -11.92 -4.83 -14.33
C TYR A 157 -11.82 -3.42 -14.93
N LYS A 158 -11.69 -2.37 -14.10
CA LYS A 158 -11.44 -0.98 -14.54
C LYS A 158 -9.96 -0.72 -14.82
N PHE A 159 -9.06 -1.58 -14.35
CA PHE A 159 -7.63 -1.38 -14.53
C PHE A 159 -7.20 -1.69 -15.95
N LYS A 160 -6.57 -0.71 -16.60
CA LYS A 160 -5.96 -0.81 -17.94
C LYS A 160 -4.45 -1.01 -17.85
#